data_AF-A0A3D5V5Y3-F1
#
_entry.id   AF-A0A3D5V5Y3-F1
#
_cell.length_a   1.000
_cell.length_b   1.000
_cell.length_c   1.000
_cell.angle_alpha   90.00
_cell.angle_beta   90.00
_cell.angle_gamma   90.00
#
_symmetry.space_group_name_H-M   'P 1'
#
loop_
_entity.id
_entity.type
_entity.pdbx_description
1 polymer ?
#
loop_
_entity_poly.entity_id
_entity_poly.type
_entity_poly.pdbx_seq_one_letter_code
_entity_poly.pdbx_strand_id
1 'polypeptide(L)'
;MVRQDGATDLTKKIENRHQNNAGARPPRPQAARAPLRSGQMLELQIDGMGHDGEGVGRVQGFTLFIPGAIPGDQVLAVVKKVKKNYGFAEVAKIVSPSPDRIMPECSVFSSCGGCALQHMDYEAQLRWKKQRVIDTLQRIGGFSDPLVHETIGMAQPFRYRNKGQYPVALSGEQLVAGFFAKGSHDVVACQDCLIQHPLNNRIVTEASRLAMEFGLDAYNEQTGQGFLRHILIKTGFQSGEALCVLVTNGRDFPEGDGGGYGGGDGGAKTANTNRERRGCGAEFGRRLQQAVPELVGVVQNINTQKTNVILGRESITLWGRDTLIDELCGLQFKISARSFFQVNPLQTAVLYNKALEYAALSGTETVLDLYCGIGTISLLLAGRSRRVIGVEYVEEAVVDARSNAEMNGIRNVDFYAGDAGAVLDNLAGEGAKFDVAVLDPPRAGCDAKVLRILAGLKVRRIVYVSCNPASLARDLKLLAELGYRLEEAQPVDMFPQTSHVEAIILLQRQCVFPI
;
A
#
# COMPACT_ATOMS: atom_id res chain seq x y z
N MET A 1 -2.15 10.23 -85.18
CA MET A 1 -3.17 10.72 -86.13
C MET A 1 -4.54 10.51 -85.50
N VAL A 2 -5.19 11.64 -85.23
CA VAL A 2 -6.58 11.90 -84.84
C VAL A 2 -7.58 10.73 -85.02
N ARG A 3 -8.33 10.41 -83.95
CA ARG A 3 -9.76 10.07 -84.01
C ARG A 3 -10.50 10.55 -82.75
N GLN A 4 -11.22 11.66 -82.93
CA GLN A 4 -12.59 11.97 -82.44
C GLN A 4 -13.54 10.76 -82.57
N ASP A 5 -14.73 10.64 -81.98
CA ASP A 5 -15.57 11.36 -81.02
C ASP A 5 -16.64 10.31 -80.66
N GLY A 6 -17.17 10.26 -79.44
CA GLY A 6 -18.55 10.69 -79.23
C GLY A 6 -19.24 9.79 -78.20
N ALA A 7 -19.49 10.36 -77.02
CA ALA A 7 -20.16 9.75 -75.90
C ALA A 7 -21.63 10.21 -75.85
N THR A 8 -22.56 9.27 -75.69
CA THR A 8 -23.86 9.43 -75.00
C THR A 8 -24.44 8.03 -74.82
N ASP A 9 -24.39 7.48 -73.61
CA ASP A 9 -25.43 7.54 -72.59
C ASP A 9 -26.56 6.51 -72.82
N LEU A 10 -26.29 5.27 -72.42
CA LEU A 10 -27.28 4.20 -72.27
C LEU A 10 -26.66 3.04 -71.47
N THR A 11 -26.25 3.28 -70.21
CA THR A 11 -26.12 2.24 -69.16
C THR A 11 -25.77 2.87 -67.79
N LYS A 12 -26.70 3.66 -67.24
CA LYS A 12 -26.77 3.94 -65.79
C LYS A 12 -28.13 3.50 -65.27
N LYS A 13 -28.27 2.21 -64.97
CA LYS A 13 -29.49 1.67 -64.35
C LYS A 13 -29.33 0.44 -63.43
N ILE A 14 -28.14 0.23 -62.85
CA ILE A 14 -27.95 -0.81 -61.80
C ILE A 14 -27.20 -0.27 -60.54
N GLU A 15 -26.86 1.01 -60.48
CA GLU A 15 -26.31 1.64 -59.26
C GLU A 15 -27.25 2.73 -58.76
N ASN A 16 -28.36 2.34 -58.13
CA ASN A 16 -29.12 3.19 -57.22
C ASN A 16 -30.26 2.40 -56.56
N ARG A 17 -29.93 1.52 -55.62
CA ARG A 17 -30.87 0.94 -54.65
C ARG A 17 -30.11 0.32 -53.46
N HIS A 18 -29.37 1.13 -52.71
CA HIS A 18 -29.01 0.86 -51.29
C HIS A 18 -28.48 2.14 -50.61
N GLN A 19 -29.18 3.25 -50.80
CA GLN A 19 -29.12 4.40 -49.89
C GLN A 19 -30.53 4.60 -49.31
N ASN A 20 -30.58 4.93 -48.02
CA ASN A 20 -31.76 5.10 -47.16
C ASN A 20 -32.22 3.85 -46.39
N ASN A 21 -31.37 3.36 -45.49
CA ASN A 21 -31.85 2.97 -44.16
C ASN A 21 -30.73 3.09 -43.10
N ALA A 22 -30.18 4.30 -42.95
CA ALA A 22 -29.44 4.64 -41.74
C ALA A 22 -30.48 5.05 -40.69
N GLY A 23 -30.97 4.07 -39.93
CA GLY A 23 -31.79 4.33 -38.75
C GLY A 23 -31.06 5.35 -37.88
N ALA A 24 -31.69 6.50 -37.66
CA ALA A 24 -31.16 7.55 -36.81
C ALA A 24 -30.80 6.94 -35.46
N ARG A 25 -29.51 6.94 -35.13
CA ARG A 25 -29.03 6.62 -33.79
C ARG A 25 -29.80 7.55 -32.85
N PRO A 26 -30.48 7.05 -31.80
CA PRO A 26 -31.21 7.91 -30.89
C PRO A 26 -30.22 8.99 -30.38
N PRO A 27 -30.64 10.26 -30.30
CA PRO A 27 -29.76 11.30 -29.77
C PRO A 27 -29.27 10.82 -28.41
N ARG A 28 -27.93 10.82 -28.22
CA ARG A 28 -27.36 10.60 -26.89
C ARG A 28 -28.11 11.54 -25.95
N PRO A 29 -28.65 11.07 -24.82
CA PRO A 29 -29.33 11.95 -23.88
C PRO A 29 -28.36 13.11 -23.59
N GLN A 30 -28.83 14.34 -23.84
CA GLN A 30 -28.10 15.54 -23.44
C GLN A 30 -27.72 15.32 -21.98
N ALA A 31 -26.42 15.43 -21.67
CA ALA A 31 -25.95 15.28 -20.30
C ALA A 31 -26.76 16.26 -19.45
N ALA A 32 -27.64 15.74 -18.59
CA ALA A 32 -28.38 16.54 -17.64
C ALA A 32 -27.35 17.42 -16.93
N ARG A 33 -27.56 18.75 -16.97
CA ARG A 33 -26.70 19.66 -16.20
C ARG A 33 -26.69 19.15 -14.76
N ALA A 34 -25.49 19.01 -14.19
CA ALA A 34 -25.37 18.57 -12.82
C ALA A 34 -26.29 19.44 -11.93
N PRO A 35 -27.09 18.84 -11.04
CA PRO A 35 -28.13 19.56 -10.31
C PRO A 35 -27.56 20.56 -9.28
N LEU A 36 -26.22 20.62 -9.16
CA LEU A 36 -25.50 21.33 -8.12
C LEU A 36 -24.49 22.32 -8.71
N ARG A 37 -24.17 23.36 -7.94
CA ARG A 37 -23.14 24.36 -8.26
C ARG A 37 -22.06 24.39 -7.18
N SER A 38 -20.83 24.71 -7.59
CA SER A 38 -19.75 24.99 -6.63
C SER A 38 -20.13 26.16 -5.72
N GLY A 39 -19.80 26.06 -4.42
CA GLY A 39 -20.17 27.02 -3.38
C GLY A 39 -21.57 26.83 -2.79
N GLN A 40 -22.41 25.97 -3.39
CA GLN A 40 -23.74 25.70 -2.88
C GLN A 40 -23.69 24.99 -1.52
N MET A 41 -24.46 25.47 -0.54
CA MET A 41 -24.67 24.81 0.74
C MET A 41 -25.93 23.95 0.69
N LEU A 42 -25.84 22.74 1.23
CA LEU A 42 -26.92 21.76 1.21
C LEU A 42 -26.93 20.99 2.52
N GLU A 43 -28.11 20.72 3.05
CA GLU A 43 -28.30 19.78 4.14
C GLU A 43 -28.57 18.39 3.58
N LEU A 44 -27.80 17.39 4.02
CA LEU A 44 -27.76 16.06 3.44
C LEU A 44 -27.65 15.00 4.53
N GLN A 45 -28.40 13.91 4.36
CA GLN A 45 -28.17 12.68 5.10
C GLN A 45 -27.05 11.88 4.42
N ILE A 46 -26.14 11.34 5.22
CA ILE A 46 -25.09 10.43 4.74
C ILE A 46 -25.62 9.00 4.80
N ASP A 47 -25.64 8.33 3.64
CA ASP A 47 -26.24 7.01 3.44
C ASP A 47 -25.21 5.88 3.22
N GLY A 48 -23.96 6.23 2.95
CA GLY A 48 -22.90 5.27 2.70
C GLY A 48 -21.52 5.89 2.78
N MET A 49 -20.50 5.14 2.37
CA MET A 49 -19.12 5.64 2.27
C MET A 49 -18.42 5.20 0.99
N GLY A 50 -17.52 6.06 0.51
CA GLY A 50 -16.60 5.81 -0.59
C GLY A 50 -15.40 4.96 -0.18
N HIS A 51 -14.51 4.65 -1.12
CA HIS A 51 -13.41 3.73 -0.87
C HIS A 51 -12.31 4.30 0.04
N ASP A 52 -12.16 5.63 0.08
CA ASP A 52 -11.16 6.32 0.91
C ASP A 52 -11.73 6.79 2.25
N GLY A 53 -12.93 6.32 2.61
CA GLY A 53 -13.60 6.67 3.86
C GLY A 53 -14.34 8.01 3.80
N GLU A 54 -14.66 8.53 2.61
CA GLU A 54 -15.54 9.69 2.49
C GLU A 54 -16.99 9.29 2.68
N GLY A 55 -17.77 10.09 3.43
CA GLY A 55 -19.21 9.95 3.46
C GLY A 55 -19.81 10.14 2.06
N VAL A 56 -20.84 9.37 1.75
CA VAL A 56 -21.60 9.48 0.51
C VAL A 56 -22.99 10.01 0.81
N GLY A 57 -23.35 11.10 0.14
CA GLY A 57 -24.70 11.65 0.14
C GLY A 57 -25.21 11.80 -1.30
N ARG A 58 -26.53 11.79 -1.48
CA ARG A 58 -27.16 11.86 -2.80
C ARG A 58 -28.18 12.99 -2.88
N VAL A 59 -28.13 13.76 -3.96
CA VAL A 59 -29.12 14.80 -4.28
C VAL A 59 -29.71 14.52 -5.65
N GLN A 60 -31.00 14.18 -5.71
CA GLN A 60 -31.67 13.85 -6.97
C GLN A 60 -30.90 12.80 -7.80
N GLY A 61 -30.34 11.79 -7.13
CA GLY A 61 -29.51 10.75 -7.74
C GLY A 61 -28.05 11.14 -8.02
N PHE A 62 -27.67 12.41 -7.85
CA PHE A 62 -26.30 12.89 -8.01
C PHE A 62 -25.48 12.62 -6.74
N THR A 63 -24.35 11.91 -6.89
CA THR A 63 -23.52 11.46 -5.77
C THR A 63 -22.52 12.54 -5.35
N LEU A 64 -22.43 12.81 -4.05
CA LEU A 64 -21.43 13.67 -3.44
C LEU A 64 -20.55 12.86 -2.48
N PHE A 65 -19.23 13.00 -2.64
CA PHE A 65 -18.24 12.50 -1.69
C PHE A 65 -17.89 13.61 -0.69
N ILE A 66 -18.00 13.30 0.59
CA ILE A 66 -17.95 14.26 1.69
C ILE A 66 -16.97 13.73 2.76
N PRO A 67 -15.65 14.00 2.61
CA PRO A 67 -14.66 13.59 3.61
C PRO A 67 -15.02 14.11 5.01
N GLY A 68 -14.81 13.27 6.03
CA GLY A 68 -15.08 13.60 7.44
C GLY A 68 -16.52 13.40 7.88
N ALA A 69 -17.43 13.00 6.98
CA ALA A 69 -18.79 12.58 7.29
C ALA A 69 -18.90 11.04 7.26
N ILE A 70 -19.79 10.47 8.08
CA ILE A 70 -20.01 9.01 8.18
C ILE A 70 -21.50 8.66 8.07
N PRO A 71 -21.86 7.41 7.71
CA PRO A 71 -23.25 6.99 7.59
C PRO A 71 -24.02 7.26 8.88
N GLY A 72 -25.22 7.81 8.74
CA GLY A 72 -26.05 8.24 9.85
C GLY A 72 -25.91 9.72 10.22
N ASP A 73 -24.84 10.41 9.80
CA ASP A 73 -24.76 11.86 9.98
C ASP A 73 -25.80 12.59 9.13
N GLN A 74 -26.32 13.67 9.69
CA GLN A 74 -26.95 14.77 8.96
C GLN A 74 -25.97 15.95 8.95
N VAL A 75 -25.58 16.40 7.76
CA VAL A 75 -24.55 17.43 7.59
C VAL A 75 -25.04 18.62 6.78
N LEU A 76 -24.58 19.80 7.14
CA LEU A 76 -24.57 20.95 6.24
C LEU A 76 -23.23 20.89 5.47
N ALA A 77 -23.28 20.66 4.17
CA ALA A 77 -22.10 20.52 3.32
C ALA A 77 -22.00 21.64 2.28
N VAL A 78 -20.78 22.08 1.98
CA VAL A 78 -20.48 23.05 0.91
C VAL A 78 -19.90 22.31 -0.28
N VAL A 79 -20.59 22.36 -1.42
CA VAL A 79 -20.11 21.74 -2.67
C VAL A 79 -18.83 22.47 -3.13
N LYS A 80 -17.73 21.76 -3.26
CA LYS A 80 -16.44 22.32 -3.70
C LYS A 80 -16.14 22.09 -5.17
N LYS A 81 -16.58 20.94 -5.68
CA LYS A 81 -16.26 20.55 -7.06
C LYS A 81 -17.37 19.68 -7.62
N VAL A 82 -17.84 20.04 -8.81
CA VAL A 82 -18.86 19.27 -9.53
C VAL A 82 -18.20 18.63 -10.76
N LYS A 83 -18.32 17.32 -10.88
CA LYS A 83 -17.92 16.54 -12.06
C LYS A 83 -19.17 16.11 -12.83
N LYS A 84 -18.97 15.34 -13.91
CA LYS A 84 -20.05 14.93 -14.81
C LYS A 84 -21.15 14.13 -14.11
N ASN A 85 -20.79 13.17 -13.26
CA ASN A 85 -21.73 12.22 -12.64
C ASN A 85 -21.70 12.23 -11.09
N TYR A 86 -20.79 13.01 -10.51
CA TYR A 86 -20.56 13.06 -9.07
C TYR A 86 -19.90 14.39 -8.69
N GLY A 87 -19.83 14.70 -7.41
CA GLY A 87 -19.14 15.88 -6.90
C GLY A 87 -18.44 15.62 -5.58
N PHE A 88 -17.75 16.65 -5.11
CA PHE A 88 -17.08 16.68 -3.82
C PHE A 88 -17.62 17.85 -3.02
N ALA A 89 -17.88 17.62 -1.75
CA ALA A 89 -18.28 18.64 -0.80
C ALA A 89 -17.45 18.52 0.48
N GLU A 90 -17.41 19.59 1.26
CA GLU A 90 -16.81 19.60 2.60
C GLU A 90 -17.91 19.79 3.64
N VAL A 91 -17.75 19.13 4.79
CA VAL A 91 -18.62 19.33 5.95
C VAL A 91 -18.42 20.76 6.47
N ALA A 92 -19.47 21.59 6.40
CA ALA A 92 -19.50 22.88 7.07
C ALA A 92 -19.87 22.70 8.55
N LYS A 93 -20.85 21.82 8.82
CA LYS A 93 -21.34 21.52 10.16
C LYS A 93 -21.97 20.13 10.21
N ILE A 94 -21.72 19.39 11.30
CA ILE A 94 -22.54 18.23 11.67
C ILE A 94 -23.81 18.76 12.35
N VAL A 95 -24.97 18.56 11.72
CA VAL A 95 -26.28 18.98 12.22
C VAL A 95 -26.77 17.99 13.26
N SER A 96 -26.71 16.70 12.92
CA SER A 96 -26.98 15.58 13.82
C SER A 96 -25.93 14.50 13.61
N PRO A 97 -25.18 14.08 14.64
CA PRO A 97 -24.14 13.08 14.49
C PRO A 97 -24.74 11.66 14.37
N SER A 98 -24.07 10.80 13.62
CA SER A 98 -24.29 9.35 13.64
C SER A 98 -24.08 8.78 15.05
N PRO A 99 -24.81 7.74 15.47
CA PRO A 99 -24.53 7.03 16.71
C PRO A 99 -23.15 6.38 16.76
N ASP A 100 -22.57 6.06 15.59
CA ASP A 100 -21.22 5.49 15.45
C ASP A 100 -20.14 6.59 15.40
N ARG A 101 -20.50 7.88 15.56
CA ARG A 101 -19.53 8.99 15.51
C ARG A 101 -18.84 9.16 16.85
N ILE A 102 -17.51 9.20 16.80
CA ILE A 102 -16.67 9.51 17.96
C ILE A 102 -15.76 10.71 17.67
N MET A 103 -15.20 11.30 18.72
CA MET A 103 -14.17 12.33 18.59
C MET A 103 -12.81 11.66 18.33
N PRO A 104 -12.08 12.04 17.26
CA PRO A 104 -10.73 11.55 17.01
C PRO A 104 -9.79 11.86 18.18
N GLU A 105 -9.00 10.86 18.59
CA GLU A 105 -7.98 11.05 19.63
C GLU A 105 -6.75 11.83 19.12
N CYS A 106 -6.43 11.73 17.83
CA CYS A 106 -5.27 12.39 17.24
C CYS A 106 -5.55 13.89 16.98
N SER A 107 -4.73 14.76 17.58
CA SER A 107 -4.85 16.22 17.47
C SER A 107 -4.71 16.77 16.05
N VAL A 108 -4.03 16.02 15.16
CA VAL A 108 -3.81 16.40 13.76
C VAL A 108 -4.65 15.56 12.78
N PHE A 109 -5.66 14.83 13.25
CA PHE A 109 -6.48 13.96 12.40
C PHE A 109 -7.10 14.68 11.20
N SER A 110 -7.56 15.92 11.38
CA SER A 110 -8.25 16.70 10.35
C SER A 110 -7.32 17.25 9.26
N SER A 111 -6.02 17.37 9.52
CA SER A 111 -5.02 17.90 8.57
C SER A 111 -4.11 16.81 7.99
N CYS A 112 -3.80 15.77 8.75
CA CYS A 112 -2.92 14.68 8.35
C CYS A 112 -3.60 13.72 7.35
N GLY A 113 -2.91 13.34 6.27
CA GLY A 113 -3.41 12.39 5.28
C GLY A 113 -3.30 10.91 5.67
N GLY A 114 -2.81 10.60 6.89
CA GLY A 114 -2.48 9.22 7.28
C GLY A 114 -3.65 8.37 7.77
N CYS A 115 -4.61 8.95 8.50
CA CYS A 115 -5.79 8.27 9.01
C CYS A 115 -7.05 8.81 8.32
N ALA A 116 -8.07 7.96 8.14
CA ALA A 116 -9.32 8.35 7.49
C ALA A 116 -10.55 8.17 8.39
N LEU A 117 -10.49 7.32 9.42
CA LEU A 117 -11.68 6.83 10.11
C LEU A 117 -11.70 7.06 11.63
N GLN A 118 -10.77 7.81 12.22
CA GLN A 118 -10.75 8.01 13.69
C GLN A 118 -12.01 8.68 14.27
N HIS A 119 -12.85 9.27 13.42
CA HIS A 119 -14.14 9.85 13.82
C HIS A 119 -15.30 8.85 13.76
N MET A 120 -15.01 7.57 13.52
CA MET A 120 -15.96 6.45 13.48
C MET A 120 -15.55 5.42 14.54
N ASP A 121 -16.52 4.97 15.33
CA ASP A 121 -16.37 3.88 16.29
C ASP A 121 -15.72 2.65 15.64
N TYR A 122 -14.84 1.98 16.38
CA TYR A 122 -14.04 0.91 15.80
C TYR A 122 -14.87 -0.28 15.29
N GLU A 123 -15.93 -0.66 16.00
CA GLU A 123 -16.84 -1.73 15.54
C GLU A 123 -17.56 -1.32 14.26
N ALA A 124 -17.92 -0.04 14.12
CA ALA A 124 -18.48 0.49 12.88
C ALA A 124 -17.47 0.44 11.72
N GLN A 125 -16.19 0.69 11.99
CA GLN A 125 -15.12 0.51 10.99
C GLN A 125 -15.05 -0.95 10.51
N LEU A 126 -15.13 -1.93 11.42
CA LEU A 126 -15.09 -3.36 11.09
C LEU A 126 -16.30 -3.80 10.25
N ARG A 127 -17.51 -3.37 10.64
CA ARG A 127 -18.74 -3.62 9.87
C ARG A 127 -18.65 -3.04 8.46
N TRP A 128 -18.16 -1.81 8.34
CA TRP A 128 -17.99 -1.16 7.05
C TRP A 128 -16.93 -1.85 6.17
N LYS A 129 -15.78 -2.24 6.74
CA LYS A 129 -14.74 -2.99 6.02
C LYS A 129 -15.26 -4.33 5.49
N LYS A 130 -16.07 -5.05 6.28
CA LYS A 130 -16.78 -6.26 5.84
C LYS A 130 -17.70 -5.96 4.66
N GLN A 131 -18.57 -4.97 4.80
CA GLN A 131 -19.53 -4.60 3.76
C GLN A 131 -18.82 -4.22 2.44
N ARG A 132 -17.64 -3.61 2.51
CA ARG A 132 -16.84 -3.31 1.32
C ARG A 132 -16.36 -4.54 0.59
N VAL A 133 -15.94 -5.58 1.31
CA VAL A 133 -15.54 -6.85 0.70
C VAL A 133 -16.76 -7.49 0.02
N ILE A 134 -17.91 -7.55 0.71
CA ILE A 134 -19.17 -8.06 0.16
C ILE A 134 -19.56 -7.31 -1.12
N ASP A 135 -19.67 -5.97 -1.04
CA ASP A 135 -20.05 -5.11 -2.16
C ASP A 135 -19.15 -5.31 -3.38
N THR A 136 -17.85 -5.50 -3.14
CA THR A 136 -16.88 -5.63 -4.23
C THR A 136 -16.96 -7.01 -4.88
N LEU A 137 -17.09 -8.07 -4.09
CA LEU A 137 -17.30 -9.43 -4.59
C LEU A 137 -18.62 -9.53 -5.38
N GLN A 138 -19.69 -8.88 -4.93
CA GLN A 138 -20.96 -8.85 -5.64
C GLN A 138 -20.89 -8.03 -6.94
N ARG A 139 -20.45 -6.77 -6.86
CA ARG A 139 -20.53 -5.84 -7.99
C ARG A 139 -19.46 -6.08 -9.07
N ILE A 140 -18.24 -6.43 -8.66
CA ILE A 140 -17.11 -6.63 -9.58
C ILE A 140 -16.91 -8.12 -9.85
N GLY A 141 -16.95 -8.93 -8.79
CA GLY A 141 -16.73 -10.38 -8.88
C GLY A 141 -17.90 -11.14 -9.48
N GLY A 142 -19.13 -10.61 -9.36
CA GLY A 142 -20.35 -11.26 -9.85
C GLY A 142 -20.84 -12.41 -8.95
N PHE A 143 -20.34 -12.51 -7.72
CA PHE A 143 -20.79 -13.51 -6.75
C PHE A 143 -22.09 -13.05 -6.09
N SER A 144 -23.19 -13.79 -6.20
CA SER A 144 -24.50 -13.35 -5.67
C SER A 144 -24.54 -13.29 -4.14
N ASP A 145 -24.01 -14.31 -3.48
CA ASP A 145 -24.05 -14.45 -2.02
C ASP A 145 -22.73 -15.05 -1.50
N PRO A 146 -21.62 -14.27 -1.56
CA PRO A 146 -20.33 -14.76 -1.08
C PRO A 146 -20.34 -14.89 0.45
N LEU A 147 -19.84 -16.01 0.98
CA LEU A 147 -19.61 -16.18 2.40
C LEU A 147 -18.45 -15.29 2.86
N VAL A 148 -18.78 -14.16 3.49
CA VAL A 148 -17.82 -13.21 4.06
C VAL A 148 -17.97 -13.19 5.58
N HIS A 149 -16.91 -13.55 6.30
CA HIS A 149 -16.87 -13.56 7.76
C HIS A 149 -16.79 -12.14 8.34
N GLU A 150 -17.01 -12.00 9.64
CA GLU A 150 -16.77 -10.73 10.35
C GLU A 150 -15.31 -10.30 10.21
N THR A 151 -15.07 -9.01 10.02
CA THR A 151 -13.71 -8.47 9.91
C THR A 151 -12.96 -8.74 11.22
N ILE A 152 -11.83 -9.42 11.16
CA ILE A 152 -10.98 -9.61 12.34
C ILE A 152 -10.30 -8.28 12.66
N GLY A 153 -10.70 -7.66 13.77
CA GLY A 153 -10.15 -6.40 14.27
C GLY A 153 -8.98 -6.56 15.23
N MET A 154 -8.51 -5.43 15.78
CA MET A 154 -7.52 -5.35 16.83
C MET A 154 -8.15 -5.00 18.17
N ALA A 155 -7.72 -5.67 19.25
CA ALA A 155 -8.14 -5.30 20.60
C ALA A 155 -7.72 -3.87 20.99
N GLN A 156 -6.55 -3.43 20.51
CA GLN A 156 -6.07 -2.05 20.64
C GLN A 156 -5.75 -1.51 19.24
N PRO A 157 -6.64 -0.72 18.62
CA PRO A 157 -6.50 -0.28 17.22
C PRO A 157 -5.52 0.90 17.04
N PHE A 158 -4.45 0.91 17.83
CA PHE A 158 -3.41 1.94 17.89
C PHE A 158 -2.03 1.30 18.10
N ARG A 159 -0.96 2.09 17.93
CA ARG A 159 0.44 1.72 18.17
C ARG A 159 0.92 0.45 17.44
N TYR A 160 0.32 0.15 16.31
CA TYR A 160 0.55 -1.11 15.59
C TYR A 160 1.59 -1.01 14.47
N ARG A 161 1.90 0.21 13.98
CA ARG A 161 2.84 0.36 12.86
C ARG A 161 4.30 0.24 13.32
N ASN A 162 4.98 -0.76 12.79
CA ASN A 162 6.40 -1.02 12.98
C ASN A 162 7.30 -0.21 12.04
N LYS A 163 6.71 0.55 11.09
CA LYS A 163 7.44 1.36 10.12
C LYS A 163 6.83 2.76 10.00
N GLY A 164 7.67 3.76 10.24
CA GLY A 164 7.39 5.18 10.01
C GLY A 164 8.18 5.70 8.81
N GLN A 165 7.53 6.54 8.00
CA GLN A 165 8.16 7.23 6.86
C GLN A 165 7.79 8.71 6.97
N TYR A 166 8.78 9.52 7.32
CA TYR A 166 8.57 10.92 7.66
C TYR A 166 9.28 11.80 6.62
N PRO A 167 8.56 12.42 5.68
CA PRO A 167 9.12 13.54 4.93
C PRO A 167 9.60 14.62 5.89
N VAL A 168 10.74 15.22 5.56
CA VAL A 168 11.32 16.32 6.32
C VAL A 168 11.09 17.62 5.57
N ALA A 169 10.57 18.62 6.28
CA ALA A 169 10.37 19.96 5.75
C ALA A 169 10.90 21.01 6.75
N LEU A 170 11.03 22.24 6.28
CA LEU A 170 11.35 23.37 7.14
C LEU A 170 10.05 24.06 7.58
N SER A 171 9.90 24.30 8.88
CA SER A 171 8.83 25.11 9.46
C SER A 171 9.45 26.22 10.30
N GLY A 172 9.43 27.45 9.77
CA GLY A 172 10.22 28.55 10.35
C GLY A 172 11.71 28.24 10.28
N GLU A 173 12.37 28.19 11.43
CA GLU A 173 13.80 27.81 11.56
C GLU A 173 14.00 26.37 12.04
N GLN A 174 12.95 25.55 12.12
CA GLN A 174 13.03 24.17 12.61
C GLN A 174 12.78 23.15 11.50
N LEU A 175 13.56 22.07 11.50
CA LEU A 175 13.23 20.88 10.73
C LEU A 175 12.07 20.14 11.38
N VAL A 176 10.98 20.01 10.64
CA VAL A 176 9.82 19.22 11.03
C VAL A 176 9.78 17.93 10.24
N ALA A 177 9.57 16.83 10.95
CA ALA A 177 9.28 15.53 10.37
C ALA A 177 7.81 15.19 10.68
N GLY A 178 7.08 14.74 9.67
CA GLY A 178 5.64 14.56 9.81
C GLY A 178 5.05 13.69 8.72
N PHE A 179 3.82 13.97 8.34
CA PHE A 179 3.13 13.27 7.25
C PHE A 179 2.54 14.29 6.28
N PHE A 180 2.38 13.90 5.02
CA PHE A 180 1.75 14.79 4.06
C PHE A 180 0.27 15.03 4.39
N ALA A 181 -0.18 16.27 4.19
CA ALA A 181 -1.59 16.61 4.21
C ALA A 181 -2.35 15.87 3.09
N LYS A 182 -3.65 15.65 3.29
CA LYS A 182 -4.46 14.88 2.34
C LYS A 182 -4.45 15.54 0.95
N GLY A 183 -3.88 14.86 -0.03
CA GLY A 183 -3.86 15.33 -1.43
C GLY A 183 -2.86 16.44 -1.73
N SER A 184 -1.89 16.70 -0.85
CA SER A 184 -0.76 17.61 -1.10
C SER A 184 0.58 16.99 -0.69
N HIS A 185 1.68 17.72 -0.93
CA HIS A 185 3.02 17.37 -0.43
C HIS A 185 3.43 18.31 0.73
N ASP A 186 2.46 18.94 1.39
CA ASP A 186 2.71 19.79 2.55
C ASP A 186 2.86 18.93 3.79
N VAL A 187 3.95 19.11 4.54
CA VAL A 187 4.23 18.31 5.74
C VAL A 187 3.45 18.86 6.92
N VAL A 188 2.58 18.03 7.49
CA VAL A 188 1.92 18.24 8.77
C VAL A 188 2.81 17.68 9.87
N ALA A 189 3.37 18.56 10.69
CA ALA A 189 4.13 18.16 11.86
C ALA A 189 3.26 17.30 12.78
N CYS A 190 3.78 16.14 13.18
CA CYS A 190 3.08 15.20 14.04
C CYS A 190 4.04 14.75 15.13
N GLN A 191 3.86 15.28 16.35
CA GLN A 191 4.72 14.96 17.49
C GLN A 191 4.52 13.51 17.97
N ASP A 192 3.28 13.03 17.93
CA ASP A 192 2.94 11.68 18.35
C ASP A 192 1.86 11.06 17.46
N CYS A 193 2.27 10.18 16.55
CA CYS A 193 1.33 9.45 15.70
C CYS A 193 0.77 8.24 16.43
N LEU A 194 -0.53 8.27 16.78
CA LEU A 194 -1.18 7.22 17.58
C LEU A 194 -1.18 5.83 16.95
N ILE A 195 -1.02 5.70 15.63
CA ILE A 195 -0.95 4.40 14.96
C ILE A 195 0.49 3.89 14.79
N GLN A 196 1.50 4.70 15.11
CA GLN A 196 2.92 4.33 15.05
C GLN A 196 3.40 3.77 16.39
N HIS A 197 4.37 2.85 16.34
CA HIS A 197 5.08 2.40 17.52
C HIS A 197 5.71 3.60 18.25
N PRO A 198 5.60 3.72 19.60
CA PRO A 198 6.11 4.88 20.33
C PRO A 198 7.59 5.18 20.11
N LEU A 199 8.41 4.14 19.92
CA LEU A 199 9.83 4.27 19.61
C LEU A 199 10.10 5.05 18.31
N ASN A 200 9.22 4.93 17.30
CA ASN A 200 9.37 5.67 16.04
C ASN A 200 9.33 7.19 16.29
N ASN A 201 8.47 7.64 17.21
CA ASN A 201 8.36 9.06 17.54
C ASN A 201 9.59 9.56 18.30
N ARG A 202 10.11 8.78 19.25
CA ARG A 202 11.39 9.11 19.93
C ARG A 202 12.55 9.23 18.94
N ILE A 203 12.69 8.27 18.03
CA ILE A 203 13.78 8.27 17.04
C ILE A 203 13.64 9.45 16.08
N VAL A 204 12.44 9.74 15.55
CA VAL A 204 12.29 10.84 14.59
C VAL A 204 12.54 12.19 15.25
N THR A 205 12.10 12.39 16.50
CA THR A 205 12.38 13.62 17.25
C THR A 205 13.87 13.84 17.45
N GLU A 206 14.59 12.82 17.94
CA GLU A 206 16.04 12.94 18.16
C GLU A 206 16.82 13.06 16.85
N ALA A 207 16.42 12.33 15.80
CA ALA A 207 17.05 12.43 14.49
C ALA A 207 16.85 13.81 13.86
N SER A 208 15.66 14.42 13.99
CA SER A 208 15.40 15.79 13.53
C SER A 208 16.20 16.83 14.32
N ARG A 209 16.32 16.67 15.65
CA ARG A 209 17.15 17.55 16.49
C ARG A 209 18.62 17.46 16.08
N LEU A 210 19.16 16.25 15.94
CA LEU A 210 20.54 16.06 15.49
C LEU A 210 20.73 16.55 14.04
N ALA A 211 19.75 16.39 13.17
CA ALA A 211 19.84 16.90 11.80
C ALA A 211 20.05 18.43 11.78
N MET A 212 19.36 19.17 12.65
CA MET A 212 19.61 20.60 12.86
C MET A 212 21.03 20.88 13.35
N GLU A 213 21.49 20.17 14.39
CA GLU A 213 22.83 20.39 14.96
C GLU A 213 23.98 20.10 13.99
N PHE A 214 23.76 19.18 13.05
CA PHE A 214 24.71 18.84 12.01
C PHE A 214 24.53 19.69 10.72
N GLY A 215 23.62 20.68 10.73
CA GLY A 215 23.39 21.57 9.59
C GLY A 215 22.77 20.87 8.37
N LEU A 216 21.92 19.86 8.57
CA LEU A 216 21.30 19.11 7.48
C LEU A 216 20.04 19.84 6.96
N ASP A 217 20.09 20.42 5.77
CA ASP A 217 18.92 21.08 5.18
C ASP A 217 17.84 20.09 4.70
N ALA A 218 16.57 20.47 4.86
CA ALA A 218 15.43 19.75 4.28
C ALA A 218 15.45 19.82 2.74
N TYR A 219 15.12 18.71 2.09
CA TYR A 219 14.99 18.65 0.65
C TYR A 219 13.74 19.39 0.15
N ASN A 220 13.91 20.24 -0.86
CA ASN A 220 12.84 20.94 -1.54
C ASN A 220 12.57 20.28 -2.91
N GLU A 221 11.39 19.70 -3.08
CA GLU A 221 11.04 18.98 -4.31
C GLU A 221 10.89 19.88 -5.55
N GLN A 222 10.60 21.18 -5.34
CA GLN A 222 10.45 22.14 -6.42
C GLN A 222 11.82 22.51 -7.00
N THR A 223 12.78 22.86 -6.14
CA THR A 223 14.12 23.29 -6.54
C THR A 223 15.08 22.12 -6.75
N GLY A 224 14.82 20.96 -6.15
CA GLY A 224 15.73 19.80 -6.14
C GLY A 224 16.94 19.97 -5.22
N GLN A 225 16.92 20.98 -4.33
CA GLN A 225 18.01 21.31 -3.41
C GLN A 225 17.72 20.81 -1.99
N GLY A 226 18.72 20.88 -1.10
CA GLY A 226 18.67 20.34 0.26
C GLY A 226 19.18 18.90 0.34
N PHE A 227 19.47 18.44 1.55
CA PHE A 227 20.16 17.17 1.80
C PHE A 227 19.23 16.09 2.33
N LEU A 228 18.53 16.33 3.44
CA LEU A 228 17.69 15.34 4.10
C LEU A 228 16.28 15.33 3.49
N ARG A 229 15.91 14.22 2.85
CA ARG A 229 14.59 14.05 2.21
C ARG A 229 13.57 13.47 3.17
N HIS A 230 13.91 12.34 3.78
CA HIS A 230 13.02 11.60 4.66
C HIS A 230 13.83 10.97 5.81
N ILE A 231 13.13 10.72 6.91
CA ILE A 231 13.59 9.82 7.96
C ILE A 231 12.65 8.62 7.91
N LEU A 232 13.19 7.43 7.65
CA LEU A 232 12.46 6.17 7.68
C LEU A 232 12.91 5.39 8.91
N ILE A 233 11.96 4.87 9.66
CA ILE A 233 12.24 4.10 10.87
C ILE A 233 11.55 2.75 10.75
N LYS A 234 12.26 1.69 11.14
CA LYS A 234 11.71 0.36 11.35
C LYS A 234 11.97 -0.05 12.78
N THR A 235 10.98 -0.64 13.43
CA THR A 235 11.06 -1.12 14.81
C THR A 235 10.59 -2.57 14.84
N GLY A 236 11.35 -3.45 15.49
CA GLY A 236 10.92 -4.80 15.77
C GLY A 236 10.01 -4.84 16.99
N PHE A 237 8.84 -5.47 16.87
CA PHE A 237 7.86 -5.53 17.96
C PHE A 237 8.24 -6.56 19.02
N GLN A 238 8.85 -7.67 18.61
CA GLN A 238 9.24 -8.75 19.53
C GLN A 238 10.65 -8.53 20.07
N SER A 239 11.56 -8.10 19.20
CA SER A 239 12.95 -7.84 19.55
C SER A 239 13.17 -6.53 20.31
N GLY A 240 12.29 -5.53 20.10
CA GLY A 240 12.50 -4.16 20.59
C GLY A 240 13.60 -3.38 19.85
N GLU A 241 14.21 -3.97 18.82
CA GLU A 241 15.26 -3.33 18.03
C GLU A 241 14.71 -2.25 17.10
N ALA A 242 15.50 -1.23 16.79
CA ALA A 242 15.13 -0.26 15.76
C ALA A 242 16.25 0.04 14.77
N LEU A 243 15.86 0.37 13.54
CA LEU A 243 16.71 0.79 12.44
C LEU A 243 16.25 2.18 11.98
N CYS A 244 17.16 3.16 12.06
CA CYS A 244 16.93 4.50 11.51
C CYS A 244 17.57 4.62 10.13
N VAL A 245 16.83 5.12 9.15
CA VAL A 245 17.28 5.31 7.78
C VAL A 245 17.12 6.78 7.38
N LEU A 246 18.24 7.47 7.16
CA LEU A 246 18.28 8.81 6.62
C LEU A 246 18.25 8.75 5.09
N VAL A 247 17.18 9.21 4.47
CA VAL A 247 17.08 9.30 3.01
C VAL A 247 17.64 10.65 2.57
N THR A 248 18.72 10.62 1.80
CA THR A 248 19.53 11.81 1.50
C THR A 248 19.65 12.07 0.00
N ASN A 249 19.73 13.34 -0.39
CA ASN A 249 19.93 13.82 -1.76
C ASN A 249 21.43 13.96 -2.11
N GLY A 250 22.24 13.01 -1.64
CA GLY A 250 23.69 13.04 -1.82
C GLY A 250 24.38 12.01 -0.95
N ARG A 251 25.59 11.63 -1.32
CA ARG A 251 26.40 10.68 -0.55
C ARG A 251 27.08 11.38 0.63
N ASP A 252 27.70 12.52 0.38
CA ASP A 252 28.55 13.17 1.37
C ASP A 252 27.71 14.03 2.31
N PHE A 253 27.88 13.83 3.61
CA PHE A 253 27.27 14.71 4.61
C PHE A 253 27.80 16.13 4.44
N PRO A 254 26.93 17.16 4.52
CA PRO A 254 27.38 18.54 4.48
C PRO A 254 28.36 18.80 5.63
N GLU A 255 29.27 19.74 5.41
CA GLU A 255 30.17 20.20 6.46
C GLU A 255 29.29 20.81 7.56
N GLY A 256 29.32 20.20 8.74
CA GLY A 256 28.70 20.78 9.91
C GLY A 256 29.54 21.99 10.29
N ASP A 257 29.13 23.17 9.86
CA ASP A 257 29.52 24.38 10.55
C ASP A 257 29.10 24.13 12.00
N GLY A 258 30.03 24.14 12.95
CA GLY A 258 29.70 24.24 14.38
C GLY A 258 29.07 25.61 14.70
N GLY A 259 28.11 26.05 13.88
CA GLY A 259 27.37 27.28 13.96
C GLY A 259 26.29 27.11 15.01
N GLY A 260 26.70 27.31 16.27
CA GLY A 260 25.76 27.74 17.28
C GLY A 260 24.99 28.97 16.75
N TYR A 261 23.70 29.01 17.07
CA TYR A 261 23.01 30.27 17.28
C TYR A 261 23.75 31.03 18.38
N GLY A 262 24.80 31.76 18.00
CA GLY A 262 25.69 32.48 18.90
C GLY A 262 26.77 33.18 18.07
N GLY A 263 26.61 34.49 17.90
CA GLY A 263 27.52 35.30 17.09
C GLY A 263 28.97 35.24 17.56
N GLY A 264 29.90 35.35 16.61
CA GLY A 264 31.32 35.57 16.87
C GLY A 264 32.25 35.00 15.79
N ASP A 265 32.74 35.89 14.94
CA ASP A 265 34.00 35.86 14.16
C ASP A 265 34.57 34.53 13.62
N GLY A 266 34.48 34.39 12.30
CA GLY A 266 35.66 34.41 11.43
C GLY A 266 36.77 33.38 11.69
N GLY A 267 36.60 32.17 11.15
CA GLY A 267 37.68 31.20 11.05
C GLY A 267 37.35 30.04 10.11
N ALA A 268 37.48 30.26 8.81
CA ALA A 268 37.38 29.20 7.81
C ALA A 268 38.46 28.13 8.05
N LYS A 269 38.06 26.95 8.55
CA LYS A 269 38.90 25.76 8.56
C LYS A 269 38.40 24.81 7.47
N THR A 270 39.08 24.87 6.32
CA THR A 270 38.94 23.92 5.21
C THR A 270 39.51 22.56 5.62
N ALA A 271 38.63 21.59 5.88
CA ALA A 271 39.00 20.18 5.99
C ALA A 271 38.67 19.49 4.65
N ASN A 272 39.71 19.13 3.90
CA ASN A 272 39.64 18.88 2.46
C ASN A 272 39.88 17.40 2.11
N THR A 273 39.14 16.46 2.72
CA THR A 273 39.15 15.04 2.28
C THR A 273 37.79 14.33 2.41
N ASN A 274 37.44 13.48 1.44
CA ASN A 274 36.27 12.58 1.49
C ASN A 274 36.21 11.66 2.73
N ARG A 275 37.33 11.53 3.46
CA ARG A 275 37.43 10.72 4.69
C ARG A 275 36.83 11.44 5.90
N GLU A 276 36.92 12.76 5.97
CA GLU A 276 36.40 13.58 7.08
C GLU A 276 34.88 13.73 7.00
N ARG A 277 34.32 13.92 5.79
CA ARG A 277 32.85 13.98 5.57
C ARG A 277 32.14 12.66 5.91
N ARG A 278 32.79 11.51 5.68
CA ARG A 278 32.31 10.21 6.18
C ARG A 278 32.33 10.14 7.72
N GLY A 279 33.23 10.88 8.37
CA GLY A 279 33.31 11.01 9.82
C GLY A 279 32.08 11.68 10.44
N CYS A 280 31.52 12.71 9.79
CA CYS A 280 30.30 13.39 10.23
C CYS A 280 29.08 12.45 10.26
N GLY A 281 28.86 11.66 9.20
CA GLY A 281 27.75 10.69 9.17
C GLY A 281 27.87 9.61 10.25
N ALA A 282 29.08 9.08 10.47
CA ALA A 282 29.33 8.10 11.53
C ALA A 282 29.12 8.69 12.94
N GLU A 283 29.52 9.95 13.14
CA GLU A 283 29.27 10.66 14.41
C GLU A 283 27.78 10.94 14.62
N PHE A 284 27.04 11.33 13.58
CA PHE A 284 25.58 11.44 13.65
C PHE A 284 24.96 10.12 14.13
N GLY A 285 25.36 9.00 13.51
CA GLY A 285 24.88 7.67 13.87
C GLY A 285 25.19 7.31 15.33
N ARG A 286 26.40 7.59 15.81
CA ARG A 286 26.80 7.37 17.21
C ARG A 286 25.96 8.21 18.18
N ARG A 287 25.81 9.51 17.94
CA ARG A 287 25.05 10.42 18.81
C ARG A 287 23.57 10.05 18.85
N LEU A 288 23.01 9.64 17.72
CA LEU A 288 21.62 9.19 17.66
C LEU A 288 21.42 7.90 18.47
N GLN A 289 22.33 6.94 18.37
CA GLN A 289 22.22 5.73 19.20
C GLN A 289 22.46 5.98 20.69
N GLN A 290 23.32 6.92 21.07
CA GLN A 290 23.47 7.32 22.48
C GLN A 290 22.18 7.91 23.04
N ALA A 291 21.42 8.65 22.24
CA ALA A 291 20.12 9.20 22.61
C ALA A 291 19.00 8.15 22.61
N VAL A 292 19.10 7.13 21.74
CA VAL A 292 18.11 6.05 21.60
C VAL A 292 18.81 4.68 21.59
N PRO A 293 19.04 4.07 22.77
CA PRO A 293 19.80 2.82 22.91
C PRO A 293 19.21 1.62 22.15
N GLU A 294 17.91 1.64 21.85
CA GLU A 294 17.21 0.61 21.08
C GLU A 294 17.62 0.56 19.59
N LEU A 295 18.31 1.59 19.09
CA LEU A 295 18.84 1.59 17.74
C LEU A 295 19.97 0.59 17.60
N VAL A 296 19.79 -0.37 16.71
CA VAL A 296 20.83 -1.33 16.33
C VAL A 296 21.58 -0.91 15.07
N GLY A 297 21.07 0.11 14.39
CA GLY A 297 21.62 0.60 13.14
C GLY A 297 21.14 1.99 12.74
N VAL A 298 22.04 2.76 12.15
CA VAL A 298 21.73 4.01 11.45
C VAL A 298 22.29 3.89 10.04
N VAL A 299 21.42 4.01 9.04
CA VAL A 299 21.73 3.79 7.63
C VAL A 299 21.42 5.06 6.85
N GLN A 300 22.33 5.45 5.96
CA GLN A 300 22.03 6.41 4.91
C GLN A 300 21.49 5.67 3.70
N ASN A 301 20.36 6.10 3.15
CA ASN A 301 19.90 5.67 1.83
C ASN A 301 19.99 6.86 0.87
N ILE A 302 20.64 6.68 -0.28
CA ILE A 302 20.94 7.77 -1.21
C ILE A 302 19.90 7.79 -2.32
N ASN A 303 19.13 8.87 -2.40
CA ASN A 303 18.15 9.10 -3.44
C ASN A 303 18.27 10.53 -4.00
N THR A 304 18.98 10.66 -5.12
CA THR A 304 19.16 11.92 -5.86
C THR A 304 18.12 12.15 -6.95
N GLN A 305 17.16 11.23 -7.11
CA GLN A 305 16.19 11.27 -8.20
C GLN A 305 14.97 12.12 -7.83
N LYS A 306 14.48 12.92 -8.78
CA LYS A 306 13.19 13.61 -8.69
C LYS A 306 12.05 12.64 -8.98
N THR A 307 11.66 11.89 -7.96
CA THR A 307 10.66 10.82 -8.03
C THR A 307 9.91 10.71 -6.70
N ASN A 308 8.71 10.13 -6.76
CA ASN A 308 7.90 9.78 -5.59
C ASN A 308 8.37 8.49 -4.91
N VAL A 309 9.31 7.75 -5.51
CA VAL A 309 9.97 6.63 -4.83
C VAL A 309 10.87 7.19 -3.74
N ILE A 310 10.60 6.80 -2.49
CA ILE A 310 11.33 7.33 -1.31
C ILE A 310 12.77 6.81 -1.28
N LEU A 311 12.97 5.50 -1.40
CA LEU A 311 14.30 4.89 -1.26
C LEU A 311 15.02 4.78 -2.60
N GLY A 312 16.27 5.23 -2.63
CA GLY A 312 17.18 4.96 -3.73
C GLY A 312 17.84 3.58 -3.60
N ARG A 313 18.70 3.26 -4.57
CA ARG A 313 19.30 1.91 -4.71
C ARG A 313 20.49 1.65 -3.81
N GLU A 314 21.14 2.72 -3.35
CA GLU A 314 22.36 2.62 -2.56
C GLU A 314 22.08 2.91 -1.07
N SER A 315 22.68 2.12 -0.20
CA SER A 315 22.69 2.33 1.25
C SER A 315 24.09 2.25 1.83
N ILE A 316 24.37 3.09 2.82
CA ILE A 316 25.64 3.15 3.55
C ILE A 316 25.35 3.05 5.05
N THR A 317 25.97 2.10 5.74
CA THR A 317 25.89 2.01 7.19
C THR A 317 26.68 3.14 7.82
N LEU A 318 25.99 4.04 8.52
CA LEU A 318 26.62 5.13 9.27
C LEU A 318 27.07 4.63 10.65
N TRP A 319 26.26 3.77 11.27
CA TRP A 319 26.56 3.17 12.56
C TRP A 319 25.84 1.83 12.73
N GLY A 320 26.46 0.88 13.45
CA GLY A 320 25.85 -0.39 13.83
C GLY A 320 25.64 -1.35 12.66
N ARG A 321 24.47 -1.99 12.64
CA ARG A 321 24.03 -2.92 11.58
C ARG A 321 23.19 -2.18 10.52
N ASP A 322 23.08 -2.75 9.32
CA ASP A 322 22.20 -2.27 8.25
C ASP A 322 20.82 -2.95 8.23
N THR A 323 20.64 -3.95 9.09
CA THR A 323 19.39 -4.70 9.29
C THR A 323 19.07 -4.84 10.78
N LEU A 324 17.78 -4.84 11.11
CA LEU A 324 17.30 -5.36 12.39
C LEU A 324 16.81 -6.80 12.23
N ILE A 325 16.73 -7.55 13.33
CA ILE A 325 16.14 -8.90 13.35
C ILE A 325 14.89 -8.85 14.22
N ASP A 326 13.75 -9.26 13.68
CA ASP A 326 12.50 -9.36 14.46
C ASP A 326 11.84 -10.71 14.25
N GLU A 327 10.91 -11.04 15.15
CA GLU A 327 10.17 -12.29 15.10
C GLU A 327 8.74 -12.08 14.59
N LEU A 328 8.30 -12.97 13.70
CA LEU A 328 6.91 -13.06 13.26
C LEU A 328 6.50 -14.53 13.22
N CYS A 329 5.43 -14.86 13.94
CA CYS A 329 4.90 -16.22 14.03
C CYS A 329 5.95 -17.28 14.44
N GLY A 330 6.85 -16.95 15.37
CA GLY A 330 7.89 -17.87 15.86
C GLY A 330 9.10 -18.01 14.93
N LEU A 331 9.18 -17.22 13.86
CA LEU A 331 10.30 -17.22 12.91
C LEU A 331 11.02 -15.88 12.92
N GLN A 332 12.34 -15.92 12.78
CA GLN A 332 13.19 -14.73 12.76
C GLN A 332 13.37 -14.20 11.33
N PHE A 333 13.27 -12.89 11.14
CA PHE A 333 13.43 -12.24 9.84
C PHE A 333 14.44 -11.10 9.92
N LYS A 334 15.39 -11.08 8.99
CA LYS A 334 16.25 -9.91 8.74
C LYS A 334 15.45 -8.85 7.98
N ILE A 335 15.47 -7.62 8.49
CA ILE A 335 14.71 -6.50 7.94
C ILE A 335 15.69 -5.36 7.63
N SER A 336 16.01 -5.18 6.34
CA SER A 336 16.85 -4.07 5.85
C SER A 336 16.04 -2.81 5.59
N ALA A 337 16.70 -1.69 5.24
CA ALA A 337 16.01 -0.47 4.81
C ALA A 337 15.03 -0.68 3.65
N ARG A 338 15.43 -1.48 2.65
CA ARG A 338 14.67 -1.70 1.39
C ARG A 338 13.73 -2.90 1.44
N SER A 339 13.91 -3.84 2.37
CA SER A 339 13.06 -5.03 2.46
C SER A 339 11.60 -4.64 2.74
N PHE A 340 10.66 -5.28 2.03
CA PHE A 340 9.24 -5.20 2.36
C PHE A 340 8.96 -6.11 3.55
N PHE A 341 8.34 -5.54 4.58
CA PHE A 341 7.86 -6.27 5.76
C PHE A 341 6.52 -5.66 6.15
N GLN A 342 5.58 -6.50 6.54
CA GLN A 342 4.24 -6.04 6.90
C GLN A 342 4.31 -5.08 8.08
N VAL A 343 3.57 -3.97 7.98
CA VAL A 343 3.75 -2.87 8.94
C VAL A 343 2.99 -3.07 10.23
N ASN A 344 2.03 -3.98 10.27
CA ASN A 344 1.25 -4.32 11.46
C ASN A 344 1.54 -5.77 11.86
N PRO A 345 2.61 -6.06 12.61
CA PRO A 345 3.02 -7.44 12.90
C PRO A 345 1.96 -8.22 13.69
N LEU A 346 1.17 -7.54 14.52
CA LEU A 346 0.09 -8.16 15.29
C LEU A 346 -1.00 -8.73 14.38
N GLN A 347 -1.50 -7.93 13.43
CA GLN A 347 -2.49 -8.40 12.47
C GLN A 347 -1.88 -9.26 11.36
N THR A 348 -0.59 -9.10 11.07
CA THR A 348 0.12 -10.00 10.14
C THR A 348 0.11 -11.43 10.67
N ALA A 349 0.34 -11.61 11.97
CA ALA A 349 0.25 -12.93 12.57
C ALA A 349 -1.15 -13.54 12.44
N VAL A 350 -2.21 -12.75 12.65
CA VAL A 350 -3.60 -13.17 12.44
C VAL A 350 -3.84 -13.56 10.97
N LEU A 351 -3.43 -12.70 10.05
CA LEU A 351 -3.58 -12.89 8.60
C LEU A 351 -2.86 -14.18 8.15
N TYR A 352 -1.61 -14.36 8.54
CA TYR A 352 -0.80 -15.51 8.11
C TYR A 352 -1.25 -16.82 8.76
N ASN A 353 -1.67 -16.79 10.02
CA ASN A 353 -2.27 -17.98 10.64
C ASN A 353 -3.56 -18.39 9.95
N LYS A 354 -4.38 -17.42 9.53
CA LYS A 354 -5.59 -17.71 8.75
C LYS A 354 -5.27 -18.24 7.35
N ALA A 355 -4.22 -17.72 6.70
CA ALA A 355 -3.74 -18.26 5.43
C ALA A 355 -3.24 -19.71 5.59
N LEU A 356 -2.54 -20.03 6.67
CA LEU A 356 -2.08 -21.38 7.00
C LEU A 356 -3.25 -22.32 7.31
N GLU A 357 -4.26 -21.85 8.04
CA GLU A 357 -5.52 -22.55 8.28
C GLU A 357 -6.21 -22.90 6.96
N TYR A 358 -6.40 -21.90 6.08
CA TYR A 358 -7.02 -22.09 4.77
C TYR A 358 -6.20 -22.97 3.84
N ALA A 359 -4.87 -22.94 3.92
CA ALA A 359 -4.01 -23.86 3.16
C ALA A 359 -4.27 -25.32 3.56
N ALA A 360 -4.64 -25.56 4.83
CA ALA A 360 -5.00 -26.87 5.38
C ALA A 360 -3.99 -27.96 5.01
N LEU A 361 -2.73 -27.71 5.35
CA LEU A 361 -1.58 -28.55 5.07
C LEU A 361 -1.46 -29.69 6.10
N SER A 362 -1.09 -30.88 5.62
CA SER A 362 -0.90 -32.11 6.40
C SER A 362 0.56 -32.54 6.51
N GLY A 363 1.48 -31.83 5.85
CA GLY A 363 2.91 -32.18 5.77
C GLY A 363 3.30 -32.92 4.49
N THR A 364 2.34 -33.21 3.60
CA THR A 364 2.58 -33.98 2.37
C THR A 364 2.57 -33.13 1.10
N GLU A 365 2.04 -31.92 1.20
CA GLU A 365 1.75 -31.02 0.09
C GLU A 365 3.00 -30.37 -0.46
N THR A 366 3.04 -30.19 -1.78
CA THR A 366 3.94 -29.24 -2.45
C THR A 366 3.19 -27.92 -2.64
N VAL A 367 3.69 -26.87 -2.02
CA VAL A 367 3.05 -25.55 -1.98
C VAL A 367 3.79 -24.58 -2.88
N LEU A 368 3.02 -23.80 -3.63
CA LEU A 368 3.52 -22.67 -4.40
C LEU A 368 3.18 -21.37 -3.67
N ASP A 369 4.16 -20.50 -3.41
CA ASP A 369 3.97 -19.16 -2.85
C ASP A 369 4.39 -18.12 -3.89
N LEU A 370 3.42 -17.40 -4.45
CA LEU A 370 3.69 -16.35 -5.45
C LEU A 370 3.71 -14.98 -4.78
N TYR A 371 4.66 -14.15 -5.23
CA TYR A 371 4.94 -12.83 -4.68
C TYR A 371 5.45 -12.93 -3.23
N CYS A 372 6.33 -13.90 -2.99
CA CYS A 372 6.69 -14.32 -1.64
C CYS A 372 7.53 -13.30 -0.86
N GLY A 373 8.01 -12.22 -1.50
CA GLY A 373 8.87 -11.22 -0.88
C GLY A 373 10.09 -11.85 -0.21
N ILE A 374 10.32 -11.53 1.06
CA ILE A 374 11.41 -12.09 1.88
C ILE A 374 11.09 -13.47 2.48
N GLY A 375 10.06 -14.15 1.97
CA GLY A 375 9.67 -15.50 2.36
C GLY A 375 8.82 -15.59 3.63
N THR A 376 8.18 -14.51 4.09
CA THR A 376 7.43 -14.51 5.37
C THR A 376 6.35 -15.59 5.42
N ILE A 377 5.54 -15.70 4.36
CA ILE A 377 4.51 -16.73 4.24
C ILE A 377 5.16 -18.09 3.89
N SER A 378 6.07 -18.12 2.92
CA SER A 378 6.80 -19.33 2.51
C SER A 378 7.38 -20.12 3.67
N LEU A 379 8.07 -19.46 4.60
CA LEU A 379 8.72 -20.12 5.74
C LEU A 379 7.71 -20.67 6.75
N LEU A 380 6.56 -20.01 6.93
CA LEU A 380 5.48 -20.53 7.76
C LEU A 380 4.83 -21.77 7.15
N LEU A 381 4.59 -21.76 5.83
CA LEU A 381 4.06 -22.90 5.09
C LEU A 381 5.03 -24.09 5.13
N ALA A 382 6.34 -23.84 5.09
CA ALA A 382 7.37 -24.85 5.09
C ALA A 382 7.35 -25.72 6.36
N GLY A 383 6.96 -25.14 7.50
CA GLY A 383 6.81 -25.88 8.77
C GLY A 383 5.69 -26.92 8.77
N ARG A 384 4.78 -26.91 7.78
CA ARG A 384 3.63 -27.83 7.69
C ARG A 384 3.45 -28.47 6.30
N SER A 385 4.45 -28.39 5.42
CA SER A 385 4.38 -28.94 4.07
C SER A 385 5.58 -29.80 3.75
N ARG A 386 5.49 -30.59 2.68
CA ARG A 386 6.62 -31.36 2.18
C ARG A 386 7.68 -30.44 1.57
N ARG A 387 7.24 -29.47 0.77
CA ARG A 387 8.10 -28.54 0.03
C ARG A 387 7.34 -27.26 -0.29
N VAL A 388 8.03 -26.12 -0.24
CA VAL A 388 7.52 -24.82 -0.69
C VAL A 388 8.38 -24.30 -1.84
N ILE A 389 7.74 -23.76 -2.88
CA ILE A 389 8.40 -23.02 -3.95
C ILE A 389 7.92 -21.57 -3.88
N GLY A 390 8.82 -20.66 -3.54
CA GLY A 390 8.56 -19.22 -3.50
C GLY A 390 9.01 -18.54 -4.79
N VAL A 391 8.19 -17.63 -5.32
CA VAL A 391 8.52 -16.82 -6.50
C VAL A 391 8.38 -15.35 -6.18
N GLU A 392 9.42 -14.57 -6.45
CA GLU A 392 9.45 -13.13 -6.20
C GLU A 392 10.19 -12.43 -7.34
N TYR A 393 9.72 -11.25 -7.76
CA TYR A 393 10.32 -10.51 -8.87
C TYR A 393 11.62 -9.81 -8.46
N VAL A 394 11.69 -9.31 -7.22
CA VAL A 394 12.83 -8.57 -6.69
C VAL A 394 13.92 -9.53 -6.21
N GLU A 395 15.04 -9.55 -6.92
CA GLU A 395 16.17 -10.44 -6.63
C GLU A 395 16.71 -10.26 -5.21
N GLU A 396 16.82 -9.01 -4.72
CA GLU A 396 17.28 -8.76 -3.36
C GLU A 396 16.34 -9.34 -2.29
N ALA A 397 15.02 -9.37 -2.56
CA ALA A 397 14.06 -9.98 -1.65
C ALA A 397 14.20 -11.52 -1.63
N VAL A 398 14.54 -12.13 -2.77
CA VAL A 398 14.87 -13.57 -2.84
C VAL A 398 16.16 -13.91 -2.09
N VAL A 399 17.18 -13.04 -2.16
CA VAL A 399 18.40 -13.19 -1.36
C VAL A 399 18.06 -13.13 0.13
N ASP A 400 17.27 -12.14 0.56
CA ASP A 400 16.77 -12.04 1.93
C ASP A 400 15.98 -13.30 2.33
N ALA A 401 15.09 -13.80 1.46
CA ALA A 401 14.29 -14.99 1.71
C ALA A 401 15.14 -16.25 1.96
N ARG A 402 16.19 -16.45 1.16
CA ARG A 402 17.16 -17.54 1.36
C ARG A 402 17.92 -17.38 2.68
N SER A 403 18.37 -16.16 3.01
CA SER A 403 19.03 -15.91 4.29
C SER A 403 18.09 -16.14 5.48
N ASN A 404 16.81 -15.80 5.36
CA ASN A 404 15.81 -16.04 6.40
C ASN A 404 15.52 -17.55 6.53
N ALA A 405 15.45 -18.31 5.44
CA ALA A 405 15.32 -19.77 5.49
C ALA A 405 16.49 -20.41 6.25
N GLU A 406 17.72 -20.01 5.92
CA GLU A 406 18.94 -20.49 6.59
C GLU A 406 18.94 -20.15 8.08
N MET A 407 18.60 -18.90 8.44
CA MET A 407 18.51 -18.45 9.83
C MET A 407 17.53 -19.29 10.66
N ASN A 408 16.40 -19.69 10.06
CA ASN A 408 15.39 -20.50 10.73
C ASN A 408 15.64 -22.01 10.58
N GLY A 409 16.75 -22.43 9.95
CA GLY A 409 17.06 -23.84 9.72
C GLY A 409 16.07 -24.55 8.77
N ILE A 410 15.33 -23.81 7.96
CA ILE A 410 14.30 -24.34 7.04
C ILE A 410 14.96 -24.69 5.71
N ARG A 411 14.88 -25.98 5.33
CA ARG A 411 15.59 -26.53 4.15
C ARG A 411 14.68 -27.03 3.04
N ASN A 412 13.37 -27.11 3.28
CA ASN A 412 12.37 -27.61 2.33
C ASN A 412 11.70 -26.47 1.54
N VAL A 413 12.45 -25.41 1.25
CA VAL A 413 11.99 -24.24 0.51
C VAL A 413 12.99 -23.86 -0.58
N ASP A 414 12.46 -23.54 -1.77
CA ASP A 414 13.26 -23.07 -2.90
C ASP A 414 12.68 -21.74 -3.40
N PHE A 415 13.54 -20.76 -3.61
CA PHE A 415 13.14 -19.43 -4.05
C PHE A 415 13.65 -19.13 -5.46
N TYR A 416 12.76 -18.62 -6.32
CA TYR A 416 13.04 -18.21 -7.69
C TYR A 416 12.84 -16.71 -7.83
N ALA A 417 13.86 -16.04 -8.38
CA ALA A 417 13.78 -14.63 -8.76
C ALA A 417 13.26 -14.52 -10.21
N GLY A 418 12.17 -13.78 -10.42
CA GLY A 418 11.67 -13.50 -11.76
C GLY A 418 10.17 -13.20 -11.86
N ASP A 419 9.72 -12.95 -13.09
CA ASP A 419 8.29 -12.81 -13.39
C ASP A 419 7.53 -14.11 -13.04
N ALA A 420 6.46 -13.98 -12.25
CA ALA A 420 5.70 -15.12 -11.77
C ALA A 420 5.15 -15.98 -12.91
N GLY A 421 4.72 -15.37 -14.03
CA GLY A 421 4.22 -16.10 -15.19
C GLY A 421 5.33 -16.89 -15.88
N ALA A 422 6.48 -16.25 -16.11
CA ALA A 422 7.63 -16.90 -16.75
C ALA A 422 8.20 -18.07 -15.90
N VAL A 423 8.34 -17.87 -14.59
CA VAL A 423 8.80 -18.92 -13.68
C VAL A 423 7.82 -20.10 -13.66
N LEU A 424 6.52 -19.83 -13.60
CA LEU A 424 5.52 -20.88 -13.61
C LEU A 424 5.43 -21.64 -14.93
N ASP A 425 5.56 -20.96 -16.07
CA ASP A 425 5.61 -21.62 -17.38
C ASP A 425 6.78 -22.62 -17.45
N ASN A 426 7.95 -22.23 -16.95
CA ASN A 426 9.12 -23.12 -16.90
C ASN A 426 8.89 -24.32 -15.99
N LEU A 427 8.41 -24.09 -14.75
CA LEU A 427 8.11 -25.17 -13.80
C LEU A 427 7.01 -26.11 -14.35
N ALA A 428 6.01 -25.57 -15.05
CA ALA A 428 4.98 -26.36 -15.72
C ALA A 428 5.58 -27.22 -16.84
N GLY A 429 6.51 -26.67 -17.63
CA GLY A 429 7.24 -27.40 -18.67
C GLY A 429 8.12 -28.53 -18.14
N GLU A 430 8.63 -28.39 -16.91
CA GLU A 430 9.37 -29.43 -16.18
C GLU A 430 8.46 -30.48 -15.52
N GLY A 431 7.13 -30.33 -15.63
CA GLY A 431 6.16 -31.25 -15.05
C GLY A 431 5.94 -31.09 -13.54
N ALA A 432 6.25 -29.91 -12.99
CA ALA A 432 6.00 -29.60 -11.58
C ALA A 432 4.49 -29.73 -11.25
N LYS A 433 4.21 -30.20 -10.03
CA LYS A 433 2.84 -30.35 -9.50
C LYS A 433 2.74 -29.64 -8.17
N PHE A 434 1.64 -28.94 -7.97
CA PHE A 434 1.36 -28.19 -6.75
C PHE A 434 -0.02 -28.58 -6.22
N ASP A 435 -0.09 -28.79 -4.91
CA ASP A 435 -1.33 -29.14 -4.22
C ASP A 435 -2.07 -27.88 -3.78
N VAL A 436 -1.31 -26.90 -3.31
CA VAL A 436 -1.80 -25.62 -2.78
C VAL A 436 -0.99 -24.48 -3.41
N ALA A 437 -1.65 -23.38 -3.75
CA ALA A 437 -1.00 -22.11 -4.07
C ALA A 437 -1.43 -21.02 -3.10
N VAL A 438 -0.49 -20.22 -2.63
CA VAL A 438 -0.73 -18.99 -1.88
C VAL A 438 -0.32 -17.80 -2.74
N LEU A 439 -1.19 -16.79 -2.81
CA LEU A 439 -1.00 -15.60 -3.64
C LEU A 439 -1.08 -14.36 -2.74
N ASP A 440 -0.02 -13.56 -2.67
CA ASP A 440 -0.03 -12.23 -2.02
C ASP A 440 0.46 -11.12 -2.99
N PRO A 441 -0.30 -10.87 -4.08
CA PRO A 441 0.14 -9.98 -5.15
C PRO A 441 0.17 -8.50 -4.74
N PRO A 442 0.84 -7.65 -5.54
CA PRO A 442 0.76 -6.20 -5.35
C PRO A 442 -0.68 -5.67 -5.53
N ARG A 443 -0.90 -4.39 -5.20
CA ARG A 443 -2.22 -3.72 -5.28
C ARG A 443 -2.94 -3.84 -6.64
N ALA A 444 -2.23 -4.14 -7.71
CA ALA A 444 -2.80 -4.35 -9.04
C ALA A 444 -3.48 -5.72 -9.22
N GLY A 445 -3.29 -6.65 -8.28
CA GLY A 445 -3.70 -8.05 -8.38
C GLY A 445 -2.71 -8.90 -9.20
N CYS A 446 -3.13 -10.13 -9.53
CA CYS A 446 -2.37 -11.03 -10.38
C CYS A 446 -2.51 -10.67 -11.85
N ASP A 447 -1.49 -10.98 -12.66
CA ASP A 447 -1.66 -11.04 -14.10
C ASP A 447 -2.61 -12.21 -14.47
N ALA A 448 -3.52 -11.96 -15.41
CA ALA A 448 -4.43 -12.98 -15.92
C ALA A 448 -3.70 -14.21 -16.49
N LYS A 449 -2.49 -14.05 -17.04
CA LYS A 449 -1.65 -15.16 -17.48
C LYS A 449 -1.29 -16.09 -16.32
N VAL A 450 -0.85 -15.54 -15.18
CA VAL A 450 -0.51 -16.32 -13.97
C VAL A 450 -1.71 -17.15 -13.51
N LEU A 451 -2.89 -16.54 -13.43
CA LEU A 451 -4.12 -17.24 -13.00
C LEU A 451 -4.49 -18.40 -13.94
N ARG A 452 -4.31 -18.21 -15.26
CA ARG A 452 -4.54 -19.28 -16.25
C ARG A 452 -3.53 -20.42 -16.13
N ILE A 453 -2.26 -20.13 -15.88
CA ILE A 453 -1.23 -21.15 -15.67
C ILE A 453 -1.56 -21.96 -14.41
N LEU A 454 -1.91 -21.30 -13.30
CA LEU A 454 -2.32 -21.98 -12.06
C LEU A 454 -3.53 -22.90 -12.27
N ALA A 455 -4.53 -22.46 -13.03
CA ALA A 455 -5.66 -23.29 -13.40
C ALA A 455 -5.25 -24.49 -14.27
N GLY A 456 -4.34 -24.29 -15.23
CA GLY A 456 -3.77 -25.33 -16.08
C GLY A 456 -2.95 -26.38 -15.31
N LEU A 457 -2.24 -25.95 -14.26
CA LEU A 457 -1.52 -26.80 -13.31
C LEU A 457 -2.47 -27.59 -12.39
N LYS A 458 -3.78 -27.32 -12.44
CA LYS A 458 -4.83 -28.02 -11.69
C LYS A 458 -4.61 -28.00 -10.18
N VAL A 459 -4.05 -26.91 -9.66
CA VAL A 459 -3.86 -26.70 -8.21
C VAL A 459 -5.21 -26.91 -7.51
N ARG A 460 -5.22 -27.73 -6.45
CA ARG A 460 -6.49 -28.13 -5.82
C ARG A 460 -7.09 -27.00 -4.99
N ARG A 461 -6.22 -26.18 -4.38
CA ARG A 461 -6.59 -25.15 -3.42
C ARG A 461 -5.76 -23.90 -3.64
N ILE A 462 -6.42 -22.75 -3.65
CA ILE A 462 -5.74 -21.44 -3.70
C ILE A 462 -6.14 -20.63 -2.47
N VAL A 463 -5.14 -20.10 -1.77
CA VAL A 463 -5.30 -19.10 -0.72
C VAL A 463 -4.85 -17.76 -1.28
N TYR A 464 -5.77 -16.81 -1.40
CA TYR A 464 -5.48 -15.50 -1.98
C TYR A 464 -5.54 -14.43 -0.89
N VAL A 465 -4.42 -13.77 -0.62
CA VAL A 465 -4.30 -12.61 0.26
C VAL A 465 -4.32 -11.34 -0.59
N SER A 466 -5.13 -10.35 -0.22
CA SER A 466 -5.20 -9.09 -0.98
C SER A 466 -5.48 -7.89 -0.09
N CYS A 467 -4.74 -6.81 -0.31
CA CYS A 467 -5.01 -5.48 0.28
C CYS A 467 -5.90 -4.59 -0.59
N ASN A 468 -6.38 -5.08 -1.74
CA ASN A 468 -7.25 -4.33 -2.64
C ASN A 468 -8.45 -5.18 -3.07
N PRO A 469 -9.64 -4.89 -2.51
CA PRO A 469 -10.87 -5.62 -2.86
C PRO A 469 -11.20 -5.60 -4.35
N ALA A 470 -10.91 -4.51 -5.07
CA ALA A 470 -11.34 -4.35 -6.47
C ALA A 470 -10.55 -5.25 -7.42
N SER A 471 -9.22 -5.26 -7.33
CA SER A 471 -8.39 -6.19 -8.10
C SER A 471 -8.61 -7.62 -7.67
N LEU A 472 -8.81 -7.87 -6.36
CA LEU A 472 -9.20 -9.18 -5.85
C LEU A 472 -10.45 -9.70 -6.55
N ALA A 473 -11.55 -8.96 -6.54
CA ALA A 473 -12.80 -9.41 -7.14
C ALA A 473 -12.69 -9.66 -8.66
N ARG A 474 -11.89 -8.86 -9.38
CA ARG A 474 -11.56 -9.12 -10.79
C ARG A 474 -10.86 -10.47 -10.97
N ASP A 475 -9.88 -10.75 -10.13
CA ASP A 475 -9.06 -11.97 -10.22
C ASP A 475 -9.86 -13.22 -9.82
N LEU A 476 -10.68 -13.11 -8.77
CA LEU A 476 -11.60 -14.16 -8.34
C LEU A 476 -12.63 -14.49 -9.42
N LYS A 477 -13.14 -13.49 -10.15
CA LYS A 477 -14.04 -13.72 -11.29
C LYS A 477 -13.38 -14.59 -12.36
N LEU A 478 -12.14 -14.26 -12.73
CA LEU A 478 -11.40 -15.07 -13.72
C LEU A 478 -11.14 -16.49 -13.19
N LEU A 479 -10.74 -16.64 -11.92
CA LEU A 479 -10.56 -17.97 -11.32
C LEU A 479 -11.87 -18.77 -11.29
N ALA A 480 -13.01 -18.13 -11.08
CA ALA A 480 -14.32 -18.77 -11.16
C ALA A 480 -14.64 -19.27 -12.58
N GLU A 481 -14.38 -18.45 -13.60
CA GLU A 481 -14.48 -18.85 -15.01
C GLU A 481 -13.53 -20.01 -15.36
N LEU A 482 -12.41 -20.13 -14.64
CA LEU A 482 -11.42 -21.19 -14.77
C LEU A 482 -11.68 -22.43 -13.90
N GLY A 483 -12.85 -22.51 -13.26
CA GLY A 483 -13.30 -23.70 -12.52
C GLY A 483 -12.91 -23.74 -11.05
N TYR A 484 -12.65 -22.59 -10.42
CA TYR A 484 -12.50 -22.49 -8.96
C TYR A 484 -13.79 -21.97 -8.31
N ARG A 485 -14.15 -22.52 -7.16
CA ARG A 485 -15.24 -22.02 -6.32
C ARG A 485 -14.67 -21.18 -5.19
N LEU A 486 -15.24 -19.99 -5.00
CA LEU A 486 -15.07 -19.18 -3.80
C LEU A 486 -15.77 -19.89 -2.63
N GLU A 487 -15.01 -20.38 -1.66
CA GLU A 487 -15.58 -20.99 -0.45
C GLU A 487 -15.86 -19.94 0.61
N GLU A 488 -14.85 -19.14 0.93
CA GLU A 488 -14.88 -18.22 2.07
C GLU A 488 -14.01 -17.00 1.82
N ALA A 489 -14.42 -15.86 2.38
CA ALA A 489 -13.62 -14.67 2.49
C ALA A 489 -13.54 -14.20 3.95
N GLN A 490 -12.32 -13.97 4.42
CA GLN A 490 -12.03 -13.44 5.75
C GLN A 490 -11.39 -12.06 5.63
N PRO A 491 -12.14 -10.96 5.86
CA PRO A 491 -11.55 -9.64 6.01
C PRO A 491 -10.73 -9.56 7.30
N VAL A 492 -9.58 -8.88 7.24
CA VAL A 492 -8.72 -8.59 8.38
C VAL A 492 -8.41 -7.09 8.37
N ASP A 493 -8.61 -6.44 9.51
CA ASP A 493 -8.25 -5.04 9.64
C ASP A 493 -6.76 -4.88 9.94
N MET A 494 -5.95 -4.94 8.89
CA MET A 494 -4.51 -4.73 8.96
C MET A 494 -4.12 -3.27 9.25
N PHE A 495 -5.04 -2.32 9.04
CA PHE A 495 -4.77 -0.90 9.19
C PHE A 495 -5.95 -0.18 9.86
N PRO A 496 -6.16 -0.39 11.18
CA PRO A 496 -7.16 0.34 11.94
C PRO A 496 -7.02 1.85 11.78
N GLN A 497 -8.14 2.57 11.89
CA GLN A 497 -8.22 4.03 11.69
C GLN A 497 -8.01 4.50 10.24
N THR A 498 -7.77 3.58 9.30
CA THR A 498 -7.65 3.86 7.87
C THR A 498 -8.75 3.16 7.07
N SER A 499 -8.93 3.58 5.83
CA SER A 499 -9.84 2.95 4.89
C SER A 499 -9.34 1.59 4.37
N HIS A 500 -8.13 1.14 4.66
CA HIS A 500 -7.66 -0.13 4.10
C HIS A 500 -8.34 -1.35 4.76
N VAL A 501 -8.54 -2.39 3.97
CA VAL A 501 -8.97 -3.72 4.42
C VAL A 501 -8.18 -4.75 3.64
N GLU A 502 -7.62 -5.73 4.35
CA GLU A 502 -7.07 -6.92 3.74
C GLU A 502 -8.10 -8.04 3.78
N ALA A 503 -8.08 -8.93 2.80
CA ALA A 503 -8.95 -10.10 2.77
C ALA A 503 -8.15 -11.33 2.37
N ILE A 504 -8.44 -12.44 3.04
CA ILE A 504 -7.92 -13.76 2.70
C ILE A 504 -9.06 -14.59 2.16
N ILE A 505 -8.82 -15.21 1.01
CA ILE A 505 -9.83 -15.94 0.27
C ILE A 505 -9.42 -17.40 0.14
N LEU A 506 -10.36 -18.30 0.44
CA LEU A 506 -10.24 -19.72 0.14
C LEU A 506 -10.95 -20.04 -1.17
N LEU A 507 -10.20 -20.57 -2.12
CA LEU A 507 -10.72 -21.10 -3.37
C LEU A 507 -10.41 -22.59 -3.46
N GLN A 508 -11.40 -23.37 -3.93
CA GLN A 508 -11.21 -24.79 -4.23
C GLN A 508 -11.51 -25.06 -5.69
N ARG A 509 -10.69 -25.91 -6.31
CA ARG A 509 -10.95 -26.37 -7.66
C ARG A 509 -12.20 -27.24 -7.68
N GLN A 510 -13.15 -26.91 -8.55
CA GLN A 510 -14.35 -27.73 -8.72
C GLN A 510 -13.94 -29.07 -9.35
N CYS A 511 -14.36 -30.17 -8.73
CA CYS A 511 -14.26 -31.48 -9.36
C CYS A 511 -15.24 -31.51 -10.54
N VAL A 512 -14.71 -31.36 -11.76
CA VAL A 512 -15.50 -31.63 -12.96
C VAL A 512 -15.60 -33.16 -13.05
N PHE A 513 -16.74 -33.72 -12.68
CA PHE A 513 -17.07 -35.09 -13.09
C PHE A 513 -17.18 -35.05 -14.62
N PRO A 514 -16.39 -35.84 -15.37
CA PRO A 514 -16.66 -36.01 -16.79
C PRO A 514 -18.06 -36.60 -16.91
N ILE A 515 -18.94 -35.88 -17.60
CA ILE A 515 -20.32 -36.31 -17.93
C ILE A 515 -20.24 -37.50 -18.88
#